data_AF-A0AAV2I8Q7-F1
#
_entry.id   AF-A0AAV2I8Q7-F1
#
_cell.length_a   1.000
_cell.length_b   1.000
_cell.length_c   1.000
_cell.angle_alpha   90.00
_cell.angle_beta   90.00
_cell.angle_gamma   90.00
#
_symmetry.space_group_name_H-M   'P 1'
#
loop_
_entity.id
_entity.type
_entity.pdbx_description
1 polymer ?
#
loop_
_entity_poly.entity_id
_entity_poly.type
_entity_poly.pdbx_seq_one_letter_code
_entity_poly.pdbx_strand_id
1 'polypeptide(L)'
;DWVDSSGLLLHYTPHRRPYDAGILLTGSSDFVIPPRQPAMSVVSTCTGGCTRSMFKGQVQITMAWNHMHYAGIKMSIRVNRNNKLLTYLTNE
;
A
#
# COMPACT_ATOMS: atom_id res chain seq x y z
N ASP A 1 13.47 -9.26 -35.50
CA ASP A 1 13.83 -9.12 -34.08
C ASP A 1 13.22 -7.87 -33.48
N TRP A 2 12.60 -8.01 -32.31
CA TRP A 2 12.18 -6.87 -31.50
C TRP A 2 13.13 -6.77 -30.31
N VAL A 3 13.72 -5.59 -30.10
CA VAL A 3 14.58 -5.30 -28.96
C VAL A 3 13.81 -4.38 -28.02
N ASP A 4 13.50 -4.87 -26.82
CA ASP A 4 12.95 -4.04 -25.76
C ASP A 4 14.03 -3.14 -25.17
N SER A 5 13.71 -1.87 -24.94
CA SER A 5 14.58 -0.88 -24.31
C SER A 5 13.83 -0.08 -23.24
N SER A 6 12.80 -0.69 -22.63
CA SER A 6 11.97 -0.07 -21.61
C SER A 6 12.73 0.10 -20.28
N GLY A 7 12.41 1.15 -19.51
CA GLY A 7 13.05 1.40 -18.23
C GLY A 7 12.57 2.67 -17.54
N LEU A 8 13.25 3.03 -16.44
CA LEU A 8 13.00 4.25 -15.65
C LEU A 8 14.29 5.06 -15.55
N LEU A 9 14.18 6.38 -15.72
CA LEU A 9 15.26 7.32 -15.42
C LEU A 9 15.00 7.97 -14.06
N LEU A 10 15.92 7.79 -13.12
CA LEU A 10 15.82 8.33 -11.76
C LEU A 10 16.60 9.66 -11.68
N HIS A 11 15.94 10.70 -11.20
CA HIS A 11 16.54 12.02 -11.00
C HIS A 11 16.95 12.22 -9.53
N TYR A 12 18.25 12.43 -9.30
CA TYR A 12 18.84 12.58 -7.97
C TYR A 12 19.44 13.98 -7.76
N THR A 13 19.65 14.37 -6.50
CA THR A 13 20.35 15.60 -6.12
C THR A 13 21.48 15.28 -5.14
N PRO A 14 22.62 15.98 -5.20
CA PRO A 14 23.68 15.82 -4.21
C PRO A 14 23.32 16.46 -2.85
N HIS A 15 22.27 17.29 -2.79
CA HIS A 15 21.84 17.97 -1.57
C HIS A 15 20.82 17.12 -0.81
N ARG A 16 21.17 16.71 0.42
CA ARG A 16 20.27 15.96 1.29
C ARG A 16 19.04 16.79 1.65
N ARG A 17 17.85 16.21 1.48
CA ARG A 17 16.58 16.82 1.90
C ARG A 17 16.37 16.64 3.42
N PRO A 18 15.53 17.46 4.06
CA PRO A 18 15.28 17.36 5.51
C PRO A 18 14.65 16.04 5.96
N TYR A 19 13.93 15.35 5.07
CA TYR A 19 13.20 14.12 5.37
C TYR A 19 13.46 13.04 4.32
N ASP A 20 13.52 11.79 4.78
CA ASP A 20 13.62 10.62 3.92
C ASP A 20 12.21 10.13 3.55
N ALA A 21 11.99 9.85 2.26
CA ALA A 21 10.76 9.25 1.78
C ALA A 21 10.91 7.72 1.75
N GLY A 22 9.87 7.01 2.17
CA GLY A 22 9.79 5.54 2.13
C GLY A 22 8.52 5.07 1.44
N ILE A 23 8.55 3.82 0.97
CA ILE A 23 7.39 3.15 0.37
C ILE A 23 6.98 2.02 1.32
N LEU A 24 5.71 2.00 1.71
CA LEU A 24 5.10 0.91 2.47
C LEU A 24 4.21 0.09 1.54
N LEU A 25 4.49 -1.21 1.43
CA LEU A 25 3.56 -2.15 0.83
C LEU A 25 2.71 -2.78 1.93
N THR A 26 1.39 -2.76 1.74
CA THR A 26 0.42 -3.38 2.66
C THR A 26 -0.57 -4.22 1.87
N GLY A 27 -0.99 -5.35 2.43
CA GLY A 27 -1.82 -6.33 1.74
C GLY A 27 -1.63 -7.73 2.30
N SER A 28 -2.32 -8.71 1.70
CA SER A 28 -2.01 -10.13 1.88
C SER A 28 -1.38 -10.66 0.60
N SER A 29 -0.28 -11.41 0.70
CA SER A 29 0.25 -12.23 -0.39
C SER A 29 -0.47 -13.57 -0.50
N ASP A 30 -1.06 -14.04 0.60
CA ASP A 30 -1.56 -15.40 0.74
C ASP A 30 -3.07 -15.38 0.96
N PHE A 31 -3.80 -15.63 -0.12
CA PHE A 31 -5.24 -15.83 -0.11
C PHE A 31 -5.66 -16.61 -1.36
N VAL A 32 -6.80 -17.27 -1.29
CA VAL A 32 -7.40 -17.97 -2.43
C VAL A 32 -8.69 -17.27 -2.79
N ILE A 33 -8.89 -17.00 -4.08
CA ILE A 33 -10.19 -16.55 -4.59
C ILE A 33 -10.98 -17.78 -5.00
N PRO A 34 -12.07 -18.16 -4.29
CA PRO A 34 -12.86 -19.31 -4.68
C PRO A 34 -13.52 -19.04 -6.04
N PRO A 35 -13.58 -20.05 -6.93
CA PRO A 35 -14.14 -19.87 -8.25
C PRO A 35 -15.63 -19.54 -8.18
N ARG A 36 -16.11 -18.75 -9.17
CA ARG A 36 -17.53 -18.42 -9.39
C ARG A 36 -18.22 -17.69 -8.23
N GLN A 37 -17.47 -17.05 -7.35
CA GLN A 37 -18.06 -16.17 -6.34
C GLN A 37 -18.36 -14.80 -6.96
N PRO A 38 -19.57 -14.24 -6.74
CA PRO A 38 -19.92 -12.92 -7.27
C PRO A 38 -19.10 -11.80 -6.60
N ALA A 39 -18.70 -11.99 -5.34
CA ALA A 39 -17.80 -11.11 -4.62
C ALA A 39 -17.17 -11.86 -3.44
N MET A 40 -15.97 -11.46 -3.04
CA MET A 40 -15.34 -11.84 -1.79
C MET A 40 -14.47 -10.70 -1.28
N SER A 41 -14.19 -10.70 0.02
CA SER A 41 -13.31 -9.69 0.63
C SER A 41 -12.08 -10.36 1.21
N VAL A 42 -10.91 -9.82 0.85
CA VAL A 42 -9.63 -10.14 1.48
C VAL A 42 -9.27 -8.97 2.38
N VAL A 43 -9.05 -9.24 3.66
CA VAL A 43 -8.67 -8.22 4.65
C VAL A 43 -7.32 -8.61 5.24
N SER A 44 -6.36 -7.70 5.15
CA SER A 44 -5.09 -7.77 5.87
C SER A 44 -5.02 -6.63 6.87
N THR A 45 -4.27 -6.80 7.96
CA THR A 45 -4.16 -5.77 8.99
C THR A 45 -2.76 -5.77 9.59
N CYS A 46 -2.02 -4.68 9.38
CA CYS A 46 -0.88 -4.34 10.23
C CYS A 46 -1.43 -3.83 11.56
N THR A 47 -1.39 -4.67 12.59
CA THR A 47 -1.92 -4.35 13.93
C THR A 47 -1.18 -3.19 14.59
N GLY A 48 -1.67 -2.73 15.74
CA GLY A 48 -0.96 -1.75 16.56
C GLY A 48 0.47 -2.19 16.93
N GLY A 49 0.70 -3.50 17.11
CA GLY A 49 2.04 -4.04 17.34
C GLY A 49 2.94 -3.92 16.11
N CYS A 50 2.41 -4.25 14.94
CA CYS A 50 3.11 -4.12 13.66
C CYS A 50 3.52 -2.66 13.39
N THR A 51 2.56 -1.72 13.48
CA THR A 51 2.84 -0.28 13.24
C THR A 51 3.84 0.31 14.25
N ARG A 52 3.79 -0.07 15.52
CA ARG A 52 4.79 0.35 16.54
C ARG A 52 6.18 -0.23 16.29
N SER A 53 6.28 -1.45 15.76
CA SER A 53 7.55 -2.05 15.40
C SER A 53 8.18 -1.35 14.20
N MET A 54 7.37 -1.00 13.20
CA MET A 54 7.83 -0.37 11.96
C MET A 54 8.18 1.10 12.12
N PHE A 55 7.37 1.87 12.87
CA PHE A 55 7.50 3.32 12.96
C PHE A 55 8.01 3.75 14.33
N LYS A 56 9.19 4.39 14.36
CA LYS A 56 9.80 4.95 15.58
C LYS A 56 9.22 6.31 15.98
N GLY A 57 8.34 6.88 15.16
CA GLY A 57 7.76 8.20 15.36
C GLY A 57 6.62 8.45 14.39
N GLN A 58 6.14 9.69 14.35
CA GLN A 58 5.11 10.09 13.40
C GLN A 58 5.66 10.05 11.97
N VAL A 59 4.88 9.47 11.05
CA VAL A 59 5.14 9.50 9.62
C VAL A 59 4.05 10.30 8.91
N GLN A 60 4.42 10.93 7.80
CA GLN A 60 3.49 11.66 6.94
C GLN A 60 3.24 10.84 5.68
N ILE A 61 1.97 10.52 5.41
CA ILE A 61 1.58 9.84 4.18
C ILE A 61 1.28 10.92 3.14
N THR A 62 2.11 11.00 2.11
CA THR A 62 1.97 11.99 1.04
C THR A 62 1.28 11.44 -0.21
N MET A 63 1.24 10.11 -0.37
CA MET A 63 0.61 9.44 -1.49
C MET A 63 0.24 8.00 -1.09
N ALA A 64 -0.87 7.50 -1.63
CA ALA A 64 -1.27 6.10 -1.56
C ALA A 64 -2.04 5.74 -2.83
N TRP A 65 -1.97 4.47 -3.23
CA TRP A 65 -2.72 3.94 -4.37
C TRP A 65 -2.98 2.46 -4.16
N ASN A 66 -4.06 1.97 -4.76
CA ASN A 66 -4.39 0.54 -4.78
C ASN A 66 -3.76 -0.13 -5.99
N HIS A 67 -3.48 -1.43 -5.86
CA HIS A 67 -3.08 -2.28 -6.96
C HIS A 67 -3.80 -3.63 -6.85
N MET A 68 -4.49 -4.02 -7.93
CA MET A 68 -5.21 -5.28 -8.06
C MET A 68 -5.11 -5.80 -9.48
N HIS A 69 -5.28 -7.10 -9.67
CA HIS A 69 -5.35 -7.72 -10.99
C HIS A 69 -6.80 -7.71 -11.52
N TYR A 70 -7.05 -8.43 -12.62
CA TYR A 70 -8.31 -8.41 -13.37
C TYR A 70 -9.58 -8.74 -12.55
N ALA A 71 -9.47 -9.58 -11.52
CA ALA A 71 -10.61 -9.96 -10.68
C ALA A 71 -10.93 -8.94 -9.56
N GLY A 72 -10.13 -7.88 -9.42
CA GLY A 72 -10.35 -6.86 -8.40
C GLY A 72 -11.51 -5.93 -8.76
N ILE A 73 -12.34 -5.61 -7.77
CA ILE A 73 -13.56 -4.78 -7.95
C ILE A 73 -13.49 -3.51 -7.12
N LYS A 74 -13.04 -3.61 -5.86
CA LYS A 74 -12.95 -2.51 -4.89
C LYS A 74 -11.81 -2.75 -3.91
N MET A 75 -11.15 -1.69 -3.46
CA MET A 75 -10.09 -1.76 -2.46
C MET A 75 -10.02 -0.44 -1.68
N SER A 76 -9.76 -0.56 -0.38
CA SER A 76 -9.52 0.59 0.47
C SER A 76 -8.38 0.31 1.42
N ILE A 77 -7.62 1.35 1.72
CA ILE A 77 -6.63 1.35 2.78
C ILE A 77 -7.13 2.30 3.84
N ARG A 78 -7.35 1.79 5.05
CA ARG A 78 -7.85 2.58 6.18
C ARG A 78 -6.85 2.60 7.33
N VAL A 79 -6.78 3.75 8.00
CA VAL A 79 -6.02 3.93 9.23
C VAL A 79 -7.00 3.90 10.39
N ASN A 80 -6.77 2.98 11.32
CA ASN A 80 -7.52 2.90 12.57
C ASN A 80 -6.63 3.33 13.74
N ARG A 81 -7.20 4.08 14.69
CA ARG A 81 -6.55 4.46 15.94
C ARG A 81 -7.50 4.19 17.09
N ASN A 82 -7.05 3.47 18.11
CA ASN A 82 -7.89 3.07 19.26
C ASN A 82 -9.21 2.41 18.83
N ASN A 83 -9.13 1.49 17.87
CA ASN A 83 -10.27 0.78 17.27
C ASN A 83 -11.33 1.67 16.59
N LYS A 84 -11.01 2.93 16.32
CA LYS A 84 -11.85 3.83 15.52
C LYS A 84 -11.18 4.15 14.20
N LEU A 85 -11.99 4.24 13.15
CA LEU A 85 -11.54 4.76 11.86
C LEU A 85 -11.05 6.19 12.05
N LEU A 86 -9.81 6.45 11.64
CA LEU A 86 -9.23 7.79 11.62
C LEU A 86 -9.37 8.41 10.23
N THR A 87 -8.96 7.66 9.19
CA THR A 87 -9.05 8.11 7.79
C THR A 87 -8.96 6.94 6.83
N TYR A 88 -9.37 7.17 5.58
CA TYR A 88 -8.94 6.38 4.44
C TYR A 88 -7.69 7.01 3.82
N LEU A 89 -6.71 6.17 3.44
CA LEU A 89 -5.62 6.56 2.54
C LEU A 89 -6.05 6.39 1.08
N THR A 90 -6.89 5.38 0.82
CA THR A 90 -7.54 5.08 -0.46
C THR A 90 -8.94 4.52 -0.17
N ASN A 91 -9.92 4.75 -1.04
CA ASN A 91 -11.31 4.35 -0.85
C ASN A 91 -12.06 4.17 -2.19
N GLU A 92 -11.66 3.17 -2.97
CA GLU A 92 -12.13 2.88 -4.33
C GLU A 92 -12.96 1.59 -4.42
#